data_AF-A0A1F5UGT2-F1
#
_entry.id   AF-A0A1F5UGT2-F1
#
_cell.length_a   1.000
_cell.length_b   1.000
_cell.length_c   1.000
_cell.angle_alpha   90.00
_cell.angle_beta   90.00
_cell.angle_gamma   90.00
#
_symmetry.space_group_name_H-M   'P 1'
#
loop_
_entity.id
_entity.type
_entity.pdbx_description
1 polymer ?
#
loop_
_entity_poly.entity_id
_entity_poly.type
_entity_poly.pdbx_seq_one_letter_code
_entity_poly.pdbx_strand_id
1 'polypeptide(L)'
;MEIDIFTKFDIKMDIMRIEEILSTKIFDIENMHNPFVNSAFIEILILLRDLMAKCEKYSSRISFKDDIIIQSDIYDVTCLIKYVRDALCHIDSDNHLTTSGSKNTLNKGYGKTHIVTIGNIRIMSDYDDETCFCFGEQKIYFKRHIVRAFDEAKQKLFPLIS
;
A
#
# COMPACT_ATOMS: atom_id res chain seq x y z
N MET A 1 7.08 22.70 13.97
CA MET A 1 6.65 23.35 12.72
C MET A 1 5.14 23.42 12.76
N GLU A 2 4.56 24.60 12.59
CA GLU A 2 3.10 24.73 12.55
C GLU A 2 2.56 24.18 11.23
N ILE A 3 1.48 23.42 11.27
CA ILE A 3 0.83 22.86 10.08
C ILE A 3 -0.09 23.94 9.51
N ASP A 4 0.14 24.33 8.26
CA ASP A 4 -0.72 25.31 7.57
C ASP A 4 -2.12 24.76 7.30
N ILE A 5 -3.08 25.66 7.08
CA ILE A 5 -4.49 25.30 6.93
C ILE A 5 -4.77 24.40 5.72
N PHE A 6 -4.02 24.55 4.63
CA PHE A 6 -4.17 23.72 3.44
C PHE A 6 -3.70 22.29 3.72
N THR A 7 -2.53 22.14 4.35
CA THR A 7 -2.05 20.83 4.78
C THR A 7 -3.03 20.15 5.74
N LYS A 8 -3.63 20.87 6.70
CA LYS A 8 -4.65 20.30 7.61
C LYS A 8 -5.87 19.80 6.84
N PHE A 9 -6.34 20.57 5.87
CA PHE A 9 -7.47 20.21 5.03
C PHE A 9 -7.16 18.97 4.19
N ASP A 10 -5.99 18.91 3.55
CA ASP A 10 -5.58 17.75 2.76
C ASP A 10 -5.54 16.47 3.61
N ILE A 11 -4.91 16.52 4.79
CA ILE A 11 -4.88 15.36 5.72
C ILE A 11 -6.31 14.87 6.02
N LYS A 12 -7.22 15.81 6.30
CA LYS A 12 -8.60 15.47 6.63
C LYS A 12 -9.31 14.82 5.45
N MET A 13 -9.14 15.37 4.25
CA MET A 13 -9.76 14.85 3.03
C MET A 13 -9.21 13.46 2.67
N ASP A 14 -7.89 13.27 2.77
CA ASP A 14 -7.25 11.97 2.50
C ASP A 14 -7.75 10.90 3.47
N ILE A 15 -7.84 11.22 4.77
CA ILE A 15 -8.39 10.31 5.79
C ILE A 15 -9.84 9.95 5.48
N MET A 16 -10.70 10.95 5.27
CA MET A 16 -12.11 10.73 4.97
C MET A 16 -12.29 9.88 3.71
N ARG A 17 -11.50 10.15 2.67
CA ARG A 17 -11.60 9.44 1.40
C ARG A 17 -11.16 7.98 1.52
N ILE A 18 -10.08 7.70 2.24
CA ILE A 18 -9.67 6.31 2.51
C ILE A 18 -10.77 5.59 3.30
N GLU A 19 -11.34 6.22 4.34
CA GLU A 19 -12.45 5.62 5.11
C GLU A 19 -13.68 5.31 4.25
N GLU A 20 -14.06 6.23 3.36
CA GLU A 20 -15.14 6.01 2.39
C GLU A 20 -14.86 4.76 1.54
N ILE A 21 -13.68 4.66 0.94
CA ILE A 21 -13.32 3.52 0.09
C ILE A 21 -13.33 2.22 0.90
N LEU A 22 -12.75 2.21 2.10
CA LEU A 22 -12.73 1.04 2.99
C LEU A 22 -14.16 0.61 3.38
N SER A 23 -15.06 1.56 3.62
CA SER A 23 -16.46 1.29 3.99
C SER A 23 -17.27 0.58 2.89
N THR A 24 -16.84 0.71 1.62
CA THR A 24 -17.50 0.04 0.49
C THR A 24 -17.32 -1.47 0.49
N LYS A 25 -16.36 -2.00 1.27
CA LYS A 25 -15.99 -3.43 1.28
C LYS A 25 -15.54 -3.95 -0.10
N ILE A 26 -15.05 -3.07 -0.98
CA ILE A 26 -14.58 -3.44 -2.32
C ILE A 26 -13.43 -4.45 -2.29
N PHE A 27 -12.68 -4.53 -1.17
CA PHE A 27 -11.56 -5.45 -0.98
C PHE A 27 -11.95 -6.76 -0.27
N ASP A 28 -13.22 -6.93 0.11
CA ASP A 28 -13.72 -8.20 0.65
C ASP A 28 -13.69 -9.28 -0.43
N ILE A 29 -13.59 -10.54 0.00
CA ILE A 29 -13.42 -11.68 -0.92
C ILE A 29 -14.50 -11.74 -2.01
N GLU A 30 -15.74 -11.42 -1.63
CA GLU A 30 -16.92 -11.40 -2.49
C GLU A 30 -16.79 -10.40 -3.65
N ASN A 31 -16.01 -9.33 -3.44
CA ASN A 31 -15.83 -8.22 -4.38
C ASN A 31 -14.48 -8.26 -5.11
N MET A 32 -13.63 -9.26 -4.89
CA MET A 32 -12.28 -9.33 -5.48
C MET A 32 -12.25 -9.24 -7.01
N HIS A 33 -13.30 -9.71 -7.68
CA HIS A 33 -13.43 -9.66 -9.14
C HIS A 33 -14.11 -8.39 -9.66
N ASN A 34 -14.52 -7.48 -8.76
CA ASN A 34 -15.11 -6.21 -9.15
C ASN A 34 -14.07 -5.39 -9.95
N PRO A 35 -14.45 -4.82 -11.10
CA PRO A 35 -13.54 -4.06 -11.95
C PRO A 35 -12.91 -2.85 -11.24
N PHE A 36 -13.56 -2.32 -10.20
CA PHE A 36 -13.09 -1.14 -9.47
C PHE A 36 -12.08 -1.45 -8.36
N VAL A 37 -11.79 -2.72 -8.06
CA VAL A 37 -10.78 -3.09 -7.03
C VAL A 37 -9.43 -2.43 -7.31
N ASN A 38 -8.99 -2.47 -8.56
CA ASN A 38 -7.68 -1.93 -8.93
C ASN A 38 -7.67 -0.40 -8.82
N SER A 39 -8.74 0.27 -9.26
CA SER A 39 -8.88 1.72 -9.13
C SER A 39 -8.90 2.16 -7.67
N ALA A 40 -9.69 1.47 -6.83
CA ALA A 40 -9.73 1.73 -5.39
C ALA A 40 -8.37 1.49 -4.72
N PHE A 41 -7.66 0.44 -5.12
CA PHE A 41 -6.32 0.13 -4.60
C PHE A 41 -5.31 1.23 -4.92
N ILE A 42 -5.28 1.70 -6.16
CA ILE A 42 -4.41 2.79 -6.62
C ILE A 42 -4.72 4.07 -5.85
N GLU A 43 -6.00 4.42 -5.72
CA GLU A 43 -6.43 5.62 -5.01
C GLU A 43 -5.99 5.60 -3.54
N ILE A 44 -6.21 4.48 -2.82
CA ILE A 44 -5.73 4.32 -1.45
C ILE A 44 -4.21 4.50 -1.36
N LEU A 45 -3.43 3.92 -2.28
CA LEU A 45 -1.97 4.05 -2.24
C LEU A 45 -1.48 5.48 -2.48
N ILE A 46 -2.16 6.25 -3.33
CA ILE A 46 -1.85 7.66 -3.56
C ILE A 46 -2.08 8.45 -2.27
N LEU A 47 -3.28 8.34 -1.69
CA LEU A 47 -3.69 9.07 -0.48
C LEU A 47 -2.84 8.64 0.73
N LEU A 48 -2.64 7.34 0.92
CA LEU A 48 -1.84 6.81 2.02
C LEU A 48 -0.38 7.24 1.92
N ARG A 49 0.20 7.28 0.71
CA ARG A 49 1.58 7.74 0.54
C ARG A 49 1.73 9.20 0.95
N ASP A 50 0.76 10.04 0.60
CA ASP A 50 0.75 11.42 1.04
C ASP A 50 0.66 11.53 2.58
N LEU A 51 -0.29 10.82 3.21
CA LEU A 51 -0.41 10.77 4.67
C LEU A 51 0.89 10.31 5.36
N MET A 52 1.57 9.30 4.83
CA MET A 52 2.85 8.83 5.37
C MET A 52 3.97 9.86 5.25
N ALA A 53 4.03 10.60 4.14
CA ALA A 53 4.99 11.70 3.97
C ALA A 53 4.70 12.84 4.97
N LYS A 54 3.43 13.15 5.20
CA LYS A 54 3.00 14.12 6.22
C LYS A 54 3.31 13.62 7.64
N CYS A 55 3.18 12.33 7.93
CA CYS A 55 3.61 11.74 9.20
C CYS A 55 5.11 11.94 9.45
N GLU A 56 5.95 11.68 8.45
CA GLU A 56 7.41 11.88 8.55
C GLU A 56 7.78 13.35 8.78
N LYS A 57 7.03 14.27 8.18
CA LYS A 57 7.26 15.72 8.29
C LYS A 57 6.78 16.33 9.62
N TYR A 58 5.61 15.91 10.13
CA TYR A 58 4.91 16.58 11.22
C TYR A 58 4.77 15.76 12.51
N SER A 59 5.05 14.46 12.46
CA SER A 59 4.94 13.54 13.60
C SER A 59 6.15 12.60 13.61
N SER A 60 5.96 11.33 13.25
CA SER A 60 7.02 10.33 13.14
C SER A 60 6.75 9.38 11.98
N ARG A 61 7.82 8.94 11.33
CA ARG A 61 7.79 7.96 10.23
C ARG A 61 7.11 6.66 10.67
N ILE A 62 6.34 6.06 9.75
CA ILE A 62 5.70 4.75 9.92
C ILE A 62 6.64 3.69 9.34
N SER A 63 7.26 2.86 10.18
CA SER A 63 8.47 2.11 9.77
C SER A 63 8.51 0.63 10.18
N PHE A 64 7.35 0.00 10.36
CA PHE A 64 7.31 -1.45 10.61
C PHE A 64 7.85 -2.24 9.39
N LYS A 65 8.36 -3.45 9.66
CA LYS A 65 9.11 -4.27 8.70
C LYS A 65 8.53 -5.67 8.48
N ASP A 66 7.44 -5.99 9.17
CA ASP A 66 6.78 -7.28 9.09
C ASP A 66 6.38 -7.57 7.64
N ASP A 67 6.69 -8.79 7.17
CA ASP A 67 6.29 -9.27 5.84
C ASP A 67 6.83 -8.46 4.62
N ILE A 68 7.96 -7.76 4.77
CA ILE A 68 8.62 -6.98 3.70
C ILE A 68 9.94 -7.64 3.28
N ILE A 69 10.17 -7.76 1.97
CA ILE A 69 11.48 -8.17 1.46
C ILE A 69 12.41 -6.96 1.50
N ILE A 70 13.37 -6.95 2.42
CA ILE A 70 14.28 -5.83 2.60
C ILE A 70 15.31 -5.77 1.47
N GLN A 71 15.46 -4.60 0.86
CA GLN A 71 16.40 -4.30 -0.23
C GLN A 71 16.99 -2.89 -0.02
N SER A 72 17.93 -2.45 -0.88
CA SER A 72 18.58 -1.13 -0.78
C SER A 72 17.58 0.02 -0.59
N ASP A 73 16.50 0.00 -1.38
CA ASP A 73 15.52 1.09 -1.44
C ASP A 73 14.22 0.77 -0.69
N ILE A 74 14.11 -0.43 -0.11
CA ILE A 74 12.92 -0.92 0.60
C ILE A 74 13.36 -1.48 1.96
N TYR A 75 13.29 -0.66 3.00
CA TYR A 75 13.73 -1.04 4.35
C TYR A 75 12.62 -0.99 5.41
N ASP A 76 11.44 -0.50 5.03
CA ASP A 76 10.23 -0.44 5.86
C ASP A 76 8.97 -0.27 5.00
N VAL A 77 7.80 -0.26 5.66
CA VAL A 77 6.50 -0.13 4.99
C VAL A 77 6.32 1.19 4.24
N THR A 78 6.93 2.29 4.71
CA THR A 78 6.88 3.58 3.99
C THR A 78 7.57 3.43 2.62
N CYS A 79 8.72 2.76 2.57
CA CYS A 79 9.38 2.46 1.31
C CYS A 79 8.61 1.45 0.46
N LEU A 80 7.97 0.45 1.05
CA LEU A 80 7.14 -0.51 0.31
C LEU A 80 5.94 0.17 -0.35
N ILE A 81 5.19 1.01 0.37
CA ILE A 81 4.03 1.74 -0.18
C ILE A 81 4.48 2.70 -1.28
N LYS A 82 5.64 3.38 -1.09
CA LYS A 82 6.27 4.15 -2.15
C LYS A 82 6.53 3.31 -3.40
N TYR A 83 7.22 2.17 -3.23
CA TYR A 83 7.60 1.27 -4.31
C TYR A 83 6.38 0.79 -5.12
N VAL A 84 5.34 0.32 -4.42
CA VAL A 84 4.10 -0.19 -5.03
C VAL A 84 3.32 0.91 -5.75
N ARG A 85 3.18 2.08 -5.15
CA ARG A 85 2.56 3.25 -5.81
C ARG A 85 3.34 3.61 -7.07
N ASP A 86 4.66 3.68 -6.97
CA ASP A 86 5.52 4.09 -8.09
C ASP A 86 5.42 3.11 -9.25
N ALA A 87 5.39 1.81 -8.97
CA ALA A 87 5.01 0.79 -9.93
C ALA A 87 3.66 1.15 -10.59
N LEU A 88 2.57 1.27 -9.84
CA LEU A 88 1.24 1.45 -10.45
C LEU A 88 1.07 2.75 -11.26
N CYS A 89 1.72 3.83 -10.82
CA CYS A 89 1.52 5.16 -11.40
C CYS A 89 2.54 5.52 -12.50
N HIS A 90 3.66 4.80 -12.61
CA HIS A 90 4.69 5.09 -13.62
C HIS A 90 4.91 3.85 -14.47
N ILE A 91 4.36 3.86 -15.70
CA ILE A 91 4.40 2.73 -16.64
C ILE A 91 5.83 2.25 -16.91
N ASP A 92 6.78 3.18 -16.91
CA ASP A 92 8.21 2.97 -17.18
C ASP A 92 9.03 2.65 -15.92
N SER A 93 8.39 2.44 -14.75
CA SER A 93 9.10 2.09 -13.53
C SER A 93 9.60 0.65 -13.54
N ASP A 94 10.87 0.48 -13.17
CA ASP A 94 11.47 -0.83 -12.93
C ASP A 94 10.90 -1.54 -11.69
N ASN A 95 10.04 -0.88 -10.90
CA ASN A 95 9.40 -1.45 -9.71
C ASN A 95 8.38 -2.57 -10.05
N HIS A 96 8.20 -2.88 -11.32
CA HIS A 96 7.47 -4.05 -11.78
C HIS A 96 8.37 -5.22 -12.14
N LEU A 97 9.68 -4.99 -12.26
CA LEU A 97 10.60 -6.00 -12.73
C LEU A 97 11.01 -6.91 -11.58
N THR A 98 11.06 -8.19 -11.87
CA THR A 98 11.74 -9.18 -11.03
C THR A 98 13.26 -9.12 -11.26
N THR A 99 14.04 -9.78 -10.41
CA THR A 99 15.49 -9.94 -10.63
C THR A 99 15.84 -10.66 -11.94
N SER A 100 14.89 -11.40 -12.53
CA SER A 100 15.00 -12.02 -13.86
C SER A 100 14.63 -11.08 -15.02
N GLY A 101 14.33 -9.81 -14.76
CA GLY A 101 13.92 -8.82 -15.76
C GLY A 101 12.48 -9.00 -16.29
N SER A 102 11.67 -9.86 -15.65
CA SER A 102 10.30 -10.13 -16.05
C SER A 102 9.32 -9.19 -15.35
N LYS A 103 8.26 -8.74 -16.04
CA LYS A 103 7.26 -7.82 -15.47
C LYS A 103 6.23 -8.58 -14.62
N ASN A 104 6.12 -8.22 -13.34
CA ASN A 104 5.07 -8.63 -12.42
C ASN A 104 4.37 -7.38 -11.88
N THR A 105 3.17 -7.10 -12.40
CA THR A 105 2.38 -5.94 -12.01
C THR A 105 1.00 -6.38 -11.58
N LEU A 106 0.66 -6.09 -10.31
CA LEU A 106 -0.70 -6.19 -9.78
C LEU A 106 -1.29 -7.61 -9.89
N ASN A 107 -0.47 -8.65 -9.75
CA ASN A 107 -1.00 -9.98 -9.47
C ASN A 107 -1.58 -10.00 -8.05
N LYS A 108 -2.73 -10.63 -7.87
CA LYS A 108 -3.45 -10.67 -6.59
C LYS A 108 -3.88 -12.08 -6.22
N GLY A 109 -3.91 -12.37 -4.93
CA GLY A 109 -4.44 -13.60 -4.37
C GLY A 109 -5.15 -13.32 -3.05
N TYR A 110 -6.20 -14.08 -2.76
CA TYR A 110 -6.85 -14.09 -1.46
C TYR A 110 -6.51 -15.37 -0.71
N GLY A 111 -6.32 -15.23 0.59
CA GLY A 111 -5.97 -16.32 1.46
C GLY A 111 -4.59 -16.88 1.17
N LYS A 112 -4.26 -18.01 1.81
CA LYS A 112 -2.98 -18.67 1.60
C LYS A 112 -3.00 -19.36 0.25
N THR A 113 -2.33 -18.76 -0.73
CA THR A 113 -2.40 -19.23 -2.12
C THR A 113 -1.14 -18.93 -2.90
N HIS A 114 -0.94 -19.68 -3.98
CA HIS A 114 0.07 -19.38 -4.97
C HIS A 114 -0.43 -18.25 -5.89
N ILE A 115 0.35 -17.17 -5.99
CA ILE A 115 -0.02 -16.01 -6.80
C ILE A 115 0.59 -16.11 -8.20
N VAL A 116 1.91 -16.27 -8.27
CA VAL A 116 2.61 -16.30 -9.56
C VAL A 116 3.92 -17.09 -9.48
N THR A 117 4.23 -17.78 -10.57
CA THR A 117 5.55 -18.38 -10.83
C THR A 117 6.13 -17.72 -12.07
N ILE A 118 7.33 -17.14 -11.95
CA ILE A 118 8.07 -16.52 -13.06
C ILE A 118 9.51 -17.06 -13.02
N GLY A 119 9.83 -17.97 -13.94
CA GLY A 119 11.10 -18.70 -13.90
C GLY A 119 11.24 -19.47 -12.58
N ASN A 120 12.29 -19.14 -11.81
CA ASN A 120 12.55 -19.74 -10.50
C ASN A 120 11.92 -18.96 -9.33
N ILE A 121 11.29 -17.82 -9.61
CA ILE A 121 10.64 -17.00 -8.60
C ILE A 121 9.23 -17.52 -8.38
N ARG A 122 8.91 -17.84 -7.13
CA ARG A 122 7.58 -18.28 -6.71
C ARG A 122 7.07 -17.35 -5.62
N ILE A 123 5.96 -16.67 -5.91
CA ILE A 123 5.33 -15.75 -4.97
C ILE A 123 4.05 -16.38 -4.41
N MET A 124 4.01 -16.45 -3.08
CA MET A 124 2.92 -17.02 -2.30
C MET A 124 2.34 -15.95 -1.37
N SER A 125 1.02 -15.94 -1.22
CA SER A 125 0.35 -15.32 -0.07
C SER A 125 0.40 -16.30 1.10
N ASP A 126 0.79 -15.82 2.28
CA ASP A 126 1.07 -16.68 3.43
C ASP A 126 -0.10 -16.81 4.42
N TYR A 127 -1.11 -15.95 4.30
CA TYR A 127 -2.17 -15.78 5.30
C TYR A 127 -3.56 -16.02 4.72
N ASP A 128 -4.41 -16.74 5.46
CA ASP A 128 -5.76 -17.14 5.02
C ASP A 128 -6.78 -16.01 4.98
N ASP A 129 -6.57 -14.95 5.76
CA ASP A 129 -7.51 -13.84 5.95
C ASP A 129 -7.09 -12.55 5.23
N GLU A 130 -6.15 -12.66 4.28
CA GLU A 130 -5.53 -11.51 3.61
C GLU A 130 -5.81 -11.48 2.11
N THR A 131 -5.84 -10.25 1.59
CA THR A 131 -5.68 -9.97 0.17
C THR A 131 -4.24 -9.51 -0.05
N CYS A 132 -3.50 -10.28 -0.85
CA CYS A 132 -2.11 -10.00 -1.17
C CYS A 132 -1.98 -9.52 -2.62
N PHE A 133 -1.22 -8.43 -2.81
CA PHE A 133 -0.84 -7.92 -4.13
C PHE A 133 0.66 -8.06 -4.32
N CYS A 134 1.10 -8.29 -5.56
CA CYS A 134 2.50 -8.50 -5.90
C CYS A 134 3.00 -7.55 -6.98
N PHE A 135 4.21 -7.02 -6.76
CA PHE A 135 4.90 -6.06 -7.64
C PHE A 135 6.39 -6.42 -7.68
N GLY A 136 6.91 -6.77 -8.86
CA GLY A 136 8.22 -7.38 -8.96
C GLY A 136 8.28 -8.64 -8.09
N GLU A 137 9.12 -8.65 -7.06
CA GLU A 137 9.18 -9.72 -6.05
C GLU A 137 8.51 -9.34 -4.72
N GLN A 138 8.13 -8.07 -4.56
CA GLN A 138 7.50 -7.58 -3.33
C GLN A 138 6.06 -8.06 -3.18
N LYS A 139 5.66 -8.24 -1.93
CA LYS A 139 4.28 -8.48 -1.52
C LYS A 139 3.78 -7.31 -0.70
N ILE A 140 2.53 -6.94 -0.91
CA ILE A 140 1.83 -6.00 -0.06
C ILE A 140 0.48 -6.59 0.34
N TYR A 141 0.29 -6.72 1.66
CA TYR A 141 -0.93 -7.25 2.26
C TYR A 141 -1.89 -6.13 2.60
N PHE A 142 -3.17 -6.33 2.29
CA PHE A 142 -4.17 -5.29 2.45
C PHE A 142 -4.37 -4.89 3.91
N LYS A 143 -4.61 -5.83 4.84
CA LYS A 143 -4.84 -5.44 6.24
C LYS A 143 -3.52 -5.16 6.95
N ARG A 144 -2.56 -6.09 6.85
CA ARG A 144 -1.25 -6.00 7.53
C ARG A 144 -0.40 -4.79 7.14
N HIS A 145 -0.45 -4.34 5.88
CA HIS A 145 0.36 -3.20 5.44
C HIS A 145 -0.48 -1.95 5.24
N ILE A 146 -1.55 -2.02 4.45
CA ILE A 146 -2.27 -0.83 4.00
C ILE A 146 -3.18 -0.29 5.11
N VAL A 147 -4.07 -1.12 5.65
CA VAL A 147 -4.98 -0.70 6.74
C VAL A 147 -4.18 -0.33 7.99
N ARG A 148 -3.18 -1.15 8.37
CA ARG A 148 -2.30 -0.83 9.51
C ARG A 148 -1.57 0.50 9.35
N ALA A 149 -0.97 0.77 8.18
CA ALA A 149 -0.27 2.03 7.94
C ALA A 149 -1.24 3.22 7.94
N PHE A 150 -2.45 3.03 7.42
CA PHE A 150 -3.49 4.05 7.47
C PHE A 150 -3.92 4.37 8.91
N ASP A 151 -4.19 3.35 9.72
CA ASP A 151 -4.57 3.52 11.12
C ASP A 151 -3.47 4.24 11.92
N GLU A 152 -2.21 3.86 11.72
CA GLU A 152 -1.07 4.53 12.36
C GLU A 152 -0.93 6.00 11.88
N ALA A 153 -1.14 6.27 10.59
CA ALA A 153 -1.13 7.63 10.05
C ALA A 153 -2.25 8.49 10.66
N LYS A 154 -3.46 7.94 10.77
CA LYS A 154 -4.59 8.61 11.42
C LYS A 154 -4.28 8.92 12.88
N GLN A 155 -3.77 7.95 13.64
CA GLN A 155 -3.39 8.16 15.06
C GLN A 155 -2.34 9.27 15.22
N LYS A 156 -1.39 9.37 14.29
CA LYS A 156 -0.29 10.34 14.34
C LYS A 156 -0.69 11.75 13.88
N LEU A 157 -1.59 11.87 12.92
CA LEU A 157 -1.94 13.15 12.30
C LEU A 157 -3.22 13.77 12.85
N PHE A 158 -4.22 12.97 13.24
CA PHE A 158 -5.50 13.48 13.71
C PHE A 158 -5.37 14.47 14.88
N PRO A 159 -4.50 14.24 15.90
CA PRO A 159 -4.31 15.20 17.00
C PRO A 159 -3.70 16.53 16.58
N LEU A 160 -3.10 16.61 15.37
CA LEU A 160 -2.44 17.82 14.87
C LEU A 160 -3.36 18.69 14.00
N ILE A 161 -4.50 18.13 13.59
CA ILE A 161 -5.48 18.78 12.71
C ILE A 161 -6.85 19.00 13.38
N SER A 162 -7.05 18.44 14.58
CA SER A 162 -8.22 18.65 15.44
C SER A 162 -8.27 20.06 16.03
#